data_AF-A0A0Q6A6U3-F1
#
_entry.id   AF-A0A0Q6A6U3-F1
#
_cell.length_a   1.000
_cell.length_b   1.000
_cell.length_c   1.000
_cell.angle_alpha   90.00
_cell.angle_beta   90.00
_cell.angle_gamma   90.00
#
_symmetry.space_group_name_H-M   'P 1'
#
loop_
_entity.id
_entity.type
_entity.pdbx_description
1 polymer ?
#
loop_
_entity_poly.entity_id
_entity_poly.type
_entity_poly.pdbx_seq_one_letter_code
_entity_poly.pdbx_strand_id
1 'polypeptide(L)'
;MKNKLLLLVSLIPLSCFAQEYPSFKSSRQDEDYSFLKKDSTKGNWYKTMKFLPADKSKNIYFSFGGDIRFQYFYAKNENWGDGEQDNDGYVLSRYFLHTDFHAGKFFRAFVQVQSSLADGRIDPSPIDQNPLDVHQAFADFNFINENGKRLIVRAGRQELSYGSQRLVALRDGPNNRQSFDGVKVMAGKENVSADLFFSHYVVAKDGIFDDNSNQDRQFWGSYFVFNKIPVVKNIDLYYLGYERLKANFNDAMGKEIRHSLGARIWGKSESWRYDGEAVYQFGDVGSKDINAWTASINTGYRFNSIKFHPEIGFKTEVISGDKYEGDSKLQTFNPLFPRGAYFGLASVIGPSNLIDLHPSISFEITKNIDWVVDYDMFWRYSGNDGIYAPNTSMIYPSNTTTKKKIGNQLESEIIWEPTPFLYFRLEATWFLAKDYIKASGIGKNIFFTGITSQVRF
;
A
#
# COMPACT_ATOMS: atom_id res chain seq x y z
N MET A 1 -32.56 23.79 -8.92
CA MET A 1 -32.63 23.18 -7.56
C MET A 1 -31.20 23.03 -7.07
N LYS A 2 -30.80 23.78 -6.05
CA LYS A 2 -29.45 23.75 -5.47
C LYS A 2 -29.47 22.86 -4.23
N ASN A 3 -29.02 21.61 -4.35
CA ASN A 3 -28.86 20.72 -3.20
C ASN A 3 -27.59 21.13 -2.44
N LYS A 4 -27.75 21.78 -1.29
CA LYS A 4 -26.67 21.95 -0.31
C LYS A 4 -26.61 20.67 0.51
N LEU A 5 -25.61 19.83 0.25
CA LEU A 5 -25.29 18.70 1.11
C LEU A 5 -24.60 19.26 2.37
N LEU A 6 -25.34 19.39 3.47
CA LEU A 6 -24.76 19.65 4.79
C LEU A 6 -24.34 18.31 5.40
N LEU A 7 -23.04 18.03 5.43
CA LEU A 7 -22.48 16.93 6.21
C LEU A 7 -22.40 17.39 7.67
N LEU A 8 -23.40 17.04 8.48
CA LEU A 8 -23.40 17.34 9.91
C LEU A 8 -22.81 16.14 10.66
N VAL A 9 -21.50 16.15 10.90
CA VAL A 9 -20.86 15.17 11.80
C VAL A 9 -21.03 15.68 13.23
N SER A 10 -21.93 15.06 13.99
CA SER A 10 -22.06 15.31 15.42
C SER A 10 -20.85 14.72 16.16
N LEU A 11 -19.85 15.55 16.44
CA LEU A 11 -18.74 15.21 17.33
C LEU A 11 -19.24 15.32 18.77
N ILE A 12 -19.52 14.18 19.41
CA ILE A 12 -19.61 14.11 20.87
C ILE A 12 -18.17 14.13 21.41
N PRO A 13 -17.77 15.13 22.22
CA PRO A 13 -16.43 15.16 22.78
C PRO A 13 -16.36 14.17 23.96
N LEU A 14 -15.84 12.96 23.71
CA LEU A 14 -15.33 12.09 24.76
C LEU A 14 -13.94 12.58 25.18
N SER A 15 -13.92 13.69 25.92
CA SER A 15 -12.72 14.15 26.62
C SER A 15 -12.56 13.29 27.87
N CYS A 16 -11.78 12.22 27.78
CA CYS A 16 -11.19 11.59 28.96
C CYS A 16 -9.69 11.45 28.74
N PHE A 17 -8.93 12.03 29.66
CA PHE A 17 -7.50 11.81 29.85
C PHE A 17 -7.18 10.33 29.69
N ALA A 18 -6.44 9.97 28.64
CA ALA A 18 -6.14 8.59 28.34
C ALA A 18 -4.63 8.40 28.35
N GLN A 19 -4.21 7.46 29.20
CA GLN A 19 -3.13 6.52 28.91
C GLN A 19 -2.94 6.36 27.39
N GLU A 20 -1.75 6.72 26.87
CA GLU A 20 -1.48 6.60 25.44
C GLU A 20 -1.63 5.13 25.01
N TYR A 21 -2.60 4.86 24.15
CA TYR A 21 -2.75 3.56 23.50
C TYR A 21 -1.70 3.43 22.40
N PRO A 22 -1.25 2.20 22.08
CA PRO A 22 -0.46 1.97 20.88
C PRO A 22 -1.17 2.55 19.65
N SER A 23 -0.45 3.25 18.80
CA SER A 23 -0.97 3.74 17.53
C SER A 23 -1.50 2.58 16.69
N PHE A 24 -2.60 2.82 15.97
CA PHE A 24 -3.16 1.85 15.03
C PHE A 24 -2.09 1.45 14.00
N LYS A 25 -1.97 0.14 13.75
CA LYS A 25 -1.02 -0.41 12.76
C LYS A 25 -1.53 -0.22 11.32
N SER A 26 -0.76 -0.47 10.27
CA SER A 26 -1.34 -0.42 8.90
C SER A 26 -2.26 -1.62 8.63
N SER A 27 -1.89 -2.80 9.13
CA SER A 27 -2.74 -3.99 9.15
C SER A 27 -3.30 -4.22 10.55
N ARG A 28 -4.61 -4.44 10.65
CA ARG A 28 -5.31 -4.67 11.93
C ARG A 28 -4.89 -5.99 12.57
N GLN A 29 -4.48 -6.97 11.76
CA GLN A 29 -4.04 -8.27 12.24
C GLN A 29 -2.72 -8.22 13.04
N ASP A 30 -1.97 -7.12 12.96
CA ASP A 30 -0.69 -6.95 13.66
C ASP A 30 -0.84 -6.21 15.01
N GLU A 31 -2.06 -5.84 15.37
CA GLU A 31 -2.35 -5.20 16.65
C GLU A 31 -2.37 -6.22 17.78
N ASP A 32 -1.85 -5.82 18.94
CA ASP A 32 -1.83 -6.64 20.16
C ASP A 32 -2.31 -5.82 21.36
N TYR A 33 -3.50 -6.17 21.85
CA TYR A 33 -4.13 -5.55 23.01
C TYR A 33 -4.03 -6.41 24.27
N SER A 34 -3.17 -7.44 24.30
CA SER A 34 -2.99 -8.34 25.45
C SER A 34 -2.53 -7.62 26.72
N PHE A 35 -1.95 -6.42 26.62
CA PHE A 35 -1.62 -5.58 27.78
C PHE A 35 -2.86 -5.20 28.61
N LEU A 36 -4.06 -5.17 28.01
CA LEU A 36 -5.33 -4.93 28.69
C LEU A 36 -5.76 -6.08 29.61
N LYS A 37 -5.13 -7.25 29.51
CA LYS A 37 -5.37 -8.38 30.43
C LYS A 37 -5.24 -7.99 31.90
N LYS A 38 -4.25 -7.12 32.21
CA LYS A 38 -3.97 -6.61 33.56
C LYS A 38 -4.79 -5.36 33.92
N ASP A 39 -5.55 -4.82 32.98
CA ASP A 39 -6.40 -3.67 33.26
C ASP A 39 -7.59 -4.07 34.13
N SER A 40 -7.90 -3.24 35.12
CA SER A 40 -9.01 -3.40 36.07
C SER A 40 -10.06 -2.29 35.96
N THR A 41 -9.84 -1.32 35.06
CA THR A 41 -10.76 -0.22 34.79
C THR A 41 -12.10 -0.78 34.30
N LYS A 42 -13.19 -0.44 34.98
CA LYS A 42 -14.55 -0.84 34.59
C LYS A 42 -15.22 0.28 33.77
N GLY A 43 -16.20 -0.09 32.95
CA GLY A 43 -17.06 0.88 32.26
C GLY A 43 -16.46 1.57 31.03
N ASN A 44 -15.27 1.15 30.56
CA ASN A 44 -14.71 1.64 29.31
C ASN A 44 -15.06 0.68 28.17
N TRP A 45 -15.96 1.12 27.28
CA TRP A 45 -16.45 0.32 26.16
C TRP A 45 -15.32 -0.08 25.20
N TYR A 46 -14.41 0.85 24.88
CA TYR A 46 -13.32 0.63 23.94
C TYR A 46 -12.34 -0.42 24.46
N LYS A 47 -11.94 -0.31 25.74
CA LYS A 47 -11.08 -1.32 26.39
C LYS A 47 -11.75 -2.70 26.40
N THR A 48 -13.05 -2.75 26.67
CA THR A 48 -13.82 -4.00 26.69
C THR A 48 -13.90 -4.62 25.30
N MET A 49 -14.09 -3.80 24.27
CA MET A 49 -14.10 -4.24 22.87
C MET A 49 -12.72 -4.72 22.41
N LYS A 50 -11.64 -4.03 22.78
CA LYS A 50 -10.27 -4.44 22.46
C LYS A 50 -9.79 -5.65 23.25
N PHE A 51 -10.40 -5.96 24.38
CA PHE A 51 -10.09 -7.14 25.18
C PHE A 51 -11.33 -7.61 25.96
N LEU A 52 -12.06 -8.57 25.39
CA LEU A 52 -13.22 -9.21 26.00
C LEU A 52 -12.84 -10.63 26.48
N PRO A 53 -12.57 -10.83 27.78
CA PRO A 53 -12.23 -12.16 28.29
C PRO A 53 -13.43 -13.10 28.20
N ALA A 54 -13.20 -14.31 27.65
CA ALA A 54 -14.20 -15.38 27.56
C ALA A 54 -14.07 -16.40 28.71
N ASP A 55 -13.02 -16.30 29.52
CA ASP A 55 -12.77 -17.18 30.66
C ASP A 55 -12.23 -16.41 31.89
N LYS A 56 -12.33 -17.02 33.08
CA LYS A 56 -11.90 -16.37 34.33
C LYS A 56 -10.38 -16.11 34.38
N SER A 57 -9.57 -16.93 33.71
CA SER A 57 -8.11 -16.76 33.68
C SER A 57 -7.65 -15.70 32.66
N LYS A 58 -8.59 -15.15 31.86
CA LYS A 58 -8.32 -14.19 30.79
C LYS A 58 -7.27 -14.69 29.79
N ASN A 59 -7.23 -16.01 29.58
CA ASN A 59 -6.36 -16.67 28.60
C ASN A 59 -7.10 -16.90 27.29
N ILE A 60 -8.44 -16.91 27.32
CA ILE A 60 -9.30 -16.93 26.16
C ILE A 60 -9.97 -15.57 26.08
N TYR A 61 -9.82 -14.88 24.95
CA TYR A 61 -10.42 -13.56 24.77
C TYR A 61 -10.72 -13.26 23.30
N PHE A 62 -11.61 -12.31 23.11
CA PHE A 62 -11.89 -11.69 21.82
C PHE A 62 -11.39 -10.25 21.82
N SER A 63 -10.95 -9.78 20.67
CA SER A 63 -10.71 -8.37 20.37
C SER A 63 -11.52 -8.01 19.13
N PHE A 64 -12.16 -6.85 19.15
CA PHE A 64 -12.92 -6.35 18.01
C PHE A 64 -12.38 -4.98 17.61
N GLY A 65 -12.62 -4.62 16.35
CA GLY A 65 -12.28 -3.30 15.87
C GLY A 65 -12.67 -3.10 14.43
N GLY A 66 -12.30 -1.94 13.91
CA GLY A 66 -12.71 -1.56 12.57
C GLY A 66 -12.04 -0.30 12.05
N ASP A 67 -12.37 -0.03 10.81
CA ASP A 67 -11.95 1.15 10.05
C ASP A 67 -13.14 1.60 9.21
N ILE A 68 -13.50 2.87 9.30
CA ILE A 68 -14.49 3.46 8.40
C ILE A 68 -13.81 4.62 7.71
N ARG A 69 -13.76 4.61 6.38
CA ARG A 69 -13.13 5.65 5.58
C ARG A 69 -14.10 6.16 4.52
N PHE A 70 -14.16 7.47 4.40
CA PHE A 70 -14.82 8.17 3.29
C PHE A 70 -13.80 9.02 2.57
N GLN A 71 -13.78 8.94 1.24
CA GLN A 71 -12.94 9.75 0.38
C GLN A 71 -13.81 10.37 -0.70
N TYR A 72 -13.81 11.70 -0.79
CA TYR A 72 -14.32 12.38 -1.98
C TYR A 72 -13.14 12.71 -2.88
N PHE A 73 -13.26 12.39 -4.17
CA PHE A 73 -12.27 12.71 -5.18
C PHE A 73 -12.90 13.49 -6.34
N TYR A 74 -12.14 14.47 -6.84
CA TYR A 74 -12.45 15.17 -8.06
C TYR A 74 -11.22 15.17 -8.95
N ALA A 75 -11.39 14.74 -10.21
CA ALA A 75 -10.35 14.72 -11.22
C ALA A 75 -10.81 15.46 -12.47
N LYS A 76 -10.04 16.46 -12.89
CA LYS A 76 -10.21 17.12 -14.18
C LYS A 76 -9.19 16.59 -15.18
N ASN A 77 -9.68 16.14 -16.33
CA ASN A 77 -8.89 15.48 -17.36
C ASN A 77 -8.24 14.19 -16.82
N GLU A 78 -9.00 13.35 -16.11
CA GLU A 78 -8.52 12.01 -15.73
C GLU A 78 -8.02 11.27 -16.97
N ASN A 79 -6.98 10.44 -16.81
CA ASN A 79 -6.26 9.79 -17.92
C ASN A 79 -5.77 10.78 -19.00
N TRP A 80 -5.30 11.96 -18.58
CA TRP A 80 -4.86 13.05 -19.48
C TRP A 80 -5.93 13.50 -20.49
N GLY A 81 -7.21 13.26 -20.16
CA GLY A 81 -8.36 13.56 -21.00
C GLY A 81 -8.76 12.44 -21.95
N ASP A 82 -8.06 11.31 -21.95
CA ASP A 82 -8.40 10.14 -22.76
C ASP A 82 -9.52 9.36 -22.07
N GLY A 83 -10.75 9.54 -22.56
CA GLY A 83 -11.92 8.83 -22.06
C GLY A 83 -12.97 9.74 -21.42
N GLU A 84 -13.96 9.10 -20.80
CA GLU A 84 -15.06 9.80 -20.15
C GLU A 84 -14.57 10.66 -18.98
N GLN A 85 -15.21 11.82 -18.81
CA GLN A 85 -14.82 12.80 -17.81
C GLN A 85 -15.97 13.04 -16.85
N ASP A 86 -15.65 12.93 -15.56
CA ASP A 86 -16.57 13.22 -14.49
C ASP A 86 -16.49 14.71 -14.11
N ASN A 87 -17.64 15.39 -14.14
CA ASN A 87 -17.72 16.82 -13.82
C ASN A 87 -17.97 17.08 -12.34
N ASP A 88 -18.46 16.08 -11.59
CA ASP A 88 -18.98 16.22 -10.24
C ASP A 88 -18.11 15.50 -9.19
N GLY A 89 -17.27 14.55 -9.62
CA GLY A 89 -16.45 13.74 -8.74
C GLY A 89 -17.22 12.57 -8.13
N TYR A 90 -16.51 11.78 -7.32
CA TYR A 90 -17.04 10.54 -6.76
C TYR A 90 -16.64 10.35 -5.30
N VAL A 91 -17.39 9.49 -4.60
CA VAL A 91 -17.14 9.13 -3.20
C VAL A 91 -16.79 7.66 -3.11
N LEU A 92 -15.69 7.36 -2.43
CA LEU A 92 -15.32 6.01 -2.04
C LEU A 92 -15.58 5.83 -0.54
N SER A 93 -16.36 4.83 -0.21
CA SER A 93 -16.63 4.43 1.17
C SER A 93 -16.02 3.07 1.44
N ARG A 94 -15.31 2.93 2.57
CA ARG A 94 -14.72 1.67 3.02
C ARG A 94 -15.08 1.37 4.46
N TYR A 95 -15.47 0.13 4.72
CA TYR A 95 -15.77 -0.38 6.05
C TYR A 95 -14.99 -1.66 6.28
N PHE A 96 -14.17 -1.67 7.33
CA PHE A 96 -13.58 -2.88 7.90
C PHE A 96 -14.19 -3.15 9.26
N LEU A 97 -14.58 -4.40 9.48
CA LEU A 97 -14.96 -4.92 10.79
C LEU A 97 -14.25 -6.23 11.01
N HIS A 98 -13.60 -6.39 12.16
CA HIS A 98 -12.85 -7.59 12.47
C HIS A 98 -13.11 -8.13 13.88
N THR A 99 -12.88 -9.43 14.02
CA THR A 99 -12.80 -10.16 15.28
C THR A 99 -11.48 -10.92 15.33
N ASP A 100 -10.77 -10.78 16.43
CA ASP A 100 -9.53 -11.46 16.72
C ASP A 100 -9.68 -12.31 17.99
N PHE A 101 -9.73 -13.62 17.82
CA PHE A 101 -9.92 -14.60 18.88
C PHE A 101 -8.58 -15.21 19.27
N HIS A 102 -8.30 -15.23 20.57
CA HIS A 102 -7.10 -15.84 21.13
C HIS A 102 -7.49 -16.93 22.13
N ALA A 103 -6.84 -18.09 22.03
CA ALA A 103 -7.01 -19.20 22.97
C ALA A 103 -5.64 -19.64 23.53
N GLY A 104 -5.32 -19.15 24.71
CA GLY A 104 -4.04 -19.37 25.36
C GLY A 104 -2.89 -18.70 24.59
N LYS A 105 -1.70 -19.29 24.66
CA LYS A 105 -0.50 -18.79 23.95
C LYS A 105 -0.29 -19.43 22.57
N PHE A 106 -1.10 -20.43 22.22
CA PHE A 106 -0.83 -21.36 21.10
C PHE A 106 -1.70 -21.12 19.87
N PHE A 107 -2.92 -20.61 20.04
CA PHE A 107 -3.89 -20.51 18.96
C PHE A 107 -4.50 -19.11 18.89
N ARG A 108 -4.62 -18.61 17.66
CA ARG A 108 -5.35 -17.39 17.33
C ARG A 108 -6.13 -17.60 16.03
N ALA A 109 -7.33 -17.04 15.94
CA ALA A 109 -8.10 -16.94 14.71
C ALA A 109 -8.52 -15.50 14.47
N PHE A 110 -8.37 -15.02 13.24
CA PHE A 110 -8.70 -13.64 12.86
C PHE A 110 -9.64 -13.66 11.67
N VAL A 111 -10.72 -12.89 11.76
CA VAL A 111 -11.69 -12.71 10.67
C VAL A 111 -11.96 -11.22 10.50
N GLN A 112 -11.92 -10.76 9.25
CA GLN A 112 -12.24 -9.40 8.87
C GLN A 112 -13.11 -9.41 7.62
N VAL A 113 -14.23 -8.70 7.69
CA VAL A 113 -15.06 -8.38 6.52
C VAL A 113 -14.74 -6.99 6.03
N GLN A 114 -14.87 -6.78 4.73
CA GLN A 114 -14.68 -5.50 4.06
C GLN A 114 -15.89 -5.19 3.19
N SER A 115 -16.31 -3.94 3.21
CA SER A 115 -17.21 -3.35 2.22
C SER A 115 -16.51 -2.15 1.60
N SER A 116 -16.49 -2.09 0.26
CA SER A 116 -15.93 -1.00 -0.54
C SER A 116 -16.98 -0.55 -1.56
N LEU A 117 -17.46 0.68 -1.43
CA LEU A 117 -18.50 1.25 -2.28
C LEU A 117 -17.94 2.44 -3.06
N ALA A 118 -18.37 2.59 -4.31
CA ALA A 118 -18.00 3.69 -5.19
C ALA A 118 -19.23 4.43 -5.68
N ASP A 119 -19.59 5.52 -5.01
CA ASP A 119 -20.76 6.34 -5.33
C ASP A 119 -20.38 7.42 -6.34
N GLY A 120 -21.06 7.44 -7.49
CA GLY A 120 -20.85 8.43 -8.55
C GLY A 120 -19.64 8.18 -9.45
N ARG A 121 -18.80 7.17 -9.16
CA ARG A 121 -17.70 6.77 -10.03
C ARG A 121 -18.25 6.18 -11.33
N ILE A 122 -17.80 6.71 -12.47
CA ILE A 122 -18.11 6.16 -13.79
C ILE A 122 -17.38 4.83 -13.93
N ASP A 123 -18.12 3.77 -14.28
CA ASP A 123 -17.61 2.40 -14.53
C ASP A 123 -16.63 1.91 -13.44
N PRO A 124 -17.07 1.78 -12.17
CA PRO A 124 -16.18 1.43 -11.07
C PRO A 124 -15.58 0.04 -11.28
N SER A 125 -14.26 -0.07 -11.10
CA SER A 125 -13.57 -1.35 -11.15
C SER A 125 -13.68 -2.09 -9.81
N PRO A 126 -13.32 -3.39 -9.74
CA PRO A 126 -13.23 -4.11 -8.46
C PRO A 126 -12.21 -3.56 -7.45
N ILE A 127 -11.37 -2.60 -7.87
CA ILE A 127 -10.46 -1.87 -6.99
C ILE A 127 -11.20 -0.73 -6.27
N ASP A 128 -12.25 -0.20 -6.89
CA ASP A 128 -13.10 0.90 -6.42
C ASP A 128 -14.31 0.35 -5.66
N GLN A 129 -14.95 -0.70 -6.19
CA GLN A 129 -16.18 -1.29 -5.67
C GLN A 129 -16.04 -2.79 -5.45
N ASN A 130 -16.27 -3.22 -4.21
CA ASN A 130 -16.44 -4.60 -3.78
C ASN A 130 -17.45 -4.56 -2.61
N PRO A 131 -18.75 -4.73 -2.88
CA PRO A 131 -19.81 -4.41 -1.94
C PRO A 131 -19.69 -5.07 -0.57
N LEU A 132 -19.35 -6.36 -0.50
CA LEU A 132 -19.10 -7.05 0.77
C LEU A 132 -18.37 -8.38 0.57
N ASP A 133 -17.20 -8.56 1.19
CA ASP A 133 -16.48 -9.84 1.17
C ASP A 133 -15.75 -10.13 2.50
N VAL A 134 -15.30 -11.38 2.67
CA VAL A 134 -14.35 -11.79 3.70
C VAL A 134 -12.94 -11.41 3.24
N HIS A 135 -12.45 -10.25 3.71
CA HIS A 135 -11.12 -9.77 3.36
C HIS A 135 -10.01 -10.58 4.01
N GLN A 136 -10.15 -10.97 5.28
CA GLN A 136 -9.19 -11.84 5.96
C GLN A 136 -9.92 -12.91 6.78
N ALA A 137 -9.39 -14.13 6.77
CA ALA A 137 -9.87 -15.26 7.55
C ALA A 137 -8.73 -16.28 7.68
N PHE A 138 -8.04 -16.26 8.82
CA PHE A 138 -6.90 -17.15 9.03
C PHE A 138 -6.82 -17.69 10.46
N ALA A 139 -6.06 -18.77 10.62
CA ALA A 139 -5.65 -19.31 11.90
C ALA A 139 -4.13 -19.27 12.05
N ASP A 140 -3.66 -18.88 13.23
CA ASP A 140 -2.27 -18.88 13.67
C ASP A 140 -2.04 -19.99 14.69
N PHE A 141 -1.02 -20.81 14.45
CA PHE A 141 -0.52 -21.82 15.37
C PHE A 141 0.87 -21.41 15.85
N ASN A 142 0.98 -21.01 17.12
CA ASN A 142 2.22 -20.60 17.74
C ASN A 142 2.93 -21.82 18.33
N PHE A 143 3.97 -22.32 17.67
CA PHE A 143 4.76 -23.46 18.14
C PHE A 143 5.83 -23.06 19.15
N ILE A 144 6.39 -21.86 18.98
CA ILE A 144 7.42 -21.32 19.86
C ILE A 144 7.06 -19.87 20.16
N ASN A 145 7.03 -19.52 21.45
CA ASN A 145 6.87 -18.14 21.91
C ASN A 145 7.51 -17.98 23.30
N GLU A 146 8.83 -18.12 23.35
CA GLU A 146 9.61 -18.10 24.58
C GLU A 146 11.04 -17.62 24.32
N ASN A 147 11.67 -17.01 25.34
CA ASN A 147 13.09 -16.62 25.31
C ASN A 147 13.48 -15.79 24.06
N GLY A 148 12.62 -14.89 23.61
CA GLY A 148 12.85 -14.05 22.43
C GLY A 148 12.81 -14.80 21.09
N LYS A 149 12.37 -16.06 21.09
CA LYS A 149 12.13 -16.87 19.88
C LYS A 149 10.64 -16.95 19.59
N ARG A 150 10.30 -16.87 18.31
CA ARG A 150 8.94 -17.00 17.79
C ARG A 150 8.91 -17.95 16.61
N LEU A 151 7.93 -18.84 16.57
CA LEU A 151 7.58 -19.65 15.40
C LEU A 151 6.07 -19.78 15.31
N ILE A 152 5.50 -19.19 14.25
CA ILE A 152 4.06 -19.20 13.97
C ILE A 152 3.84 -19.77 12.58
N VAL A 153 2.86 -20.65 12.44
CA VAL A 153 2.32 -21.04 11.14
C VAL A 153 0.93 -20.45 11.00
N ARG A 154 0.74 -19.64 9.97
CA ARG A 154 -0.53 -19.04 9.57
C ARG A 154 -1.09 -19.76 8.35
N ALA A 155 -2.37 -20.10 8.37
CA ALA A 155 -3.07 -20.62 7.22
C ALA A 155 -4.42 -19.93 7.03
N GLY A 156 -4.73 -19.55 5.78
CA GLY A 156 -5.99 -18.92 5.41
C GLY A 156 -5.79 -17.64 4.59
N ARG A 157 -6.88 -16.90 4.42
CA ARG A 157 -6.93 -15.63 3.71
C ARG A 157 -6.32 -14.53 4.58
N GLN A 158 -5.31 -13.84 4.07
CA GLN A 158 -4.52 -12.89 4.84
C GLN A 158 -3.97 -11.77 3.96
N GLU A 159 -3.69 -10.63 4.58
CA GLU A 159 -2.88 -9.59 3.95
C GLU A 159 -1.38 -9.97 3.98
N LEU A 160 -0.67 -9.67 2.89
CA LEU A 160 0.79 -9.69 2.82
C LEU A 160 1.31 -8.26 2.62
N SER A 161 2.31 -7.88 3.40
CA SER A 161 2.94 -6.56 3.32
C SER A 161 4.41 -6.68 3.71
N TYR A 162 5.29 -6.15 2.87
CA TYR A 162 6.73 -6.28 3.05
C TYR A 162 7.47 -4.98 2.73
N GLY A 163 8.56 -4.76 3.45
CA GLY A 163 9.50 -3.68 3.20
C GLY A 163 8.87 -2.29 3.17
N SER A 164 9.22 -1.54 2.14
CA SER A 164 8.72 -0.19 1.82
C SER A 164 7.30 -0.20 1.21
N GLN A 165 6.69 -1.39 1.05
CA GLN A 165 5.43 -1.61 0.33
C GLN A 165 5.47 -1.17 -1.15
N ARG A 166 6.67 -1.19 -1.75
CA ARG A 166 6.86 -0.95 -3.19
C ARG A 166 6.52 -2.19 -4.02
N LEU A 167 6.86 -3.38 -3.53
CA LEU A 167 6.63 -4.66 -4.23
C LEU A 167 5.42 -5.44 -3.69
N VAL A 168 5.22 -5.42 -2.37
CA VAL A 168 4.13 -6.15 -1.72
C VAL A 168 3.49 -5.25 -0.68
N ALA A 169 2.30 -4.76 -1.00
CA ALA A 169 1.58 -3.78 -0.20
C ALA A 169 0.17 -4.25 0.15
N LEU A 170 -0.36 -3.68 1.23
CA LEU A 170 -1.77 -3.82 1.58
C LEU A 170 -2.71 -3.21 0.54
N ARG A 171 -2.20 -2.28 -0.29
CA ARG A 171 -2.96 -1.40 -1.20
C ARG A 171 -3.95 -0.53 -0.43
N ASP A 172 -3.46 0.22 0.55
CA ASP A 172 -4.32 1.05 1.40
C ASP A 172 -4.81 2.34 0.72
N GLY A 173 -4.13 2.84 -0.32
CA GLY A 173 -4.58 4.03 -1.06
C GLY A 173 -5.94 3.81 -1.74
N PRO A 174 -6.04 2.84 -2.67
CA PRO A 174 -7.31 2.44 -3.29
C PRO A 174 -8.39 1.99 -2.29
N ASN A 175 -9.64 1.89 -2.75
CA ASN A 175 -10.76 1.55 -1.88
C ASN A 175 -10.71 0.11 -1.39
N ASN A 176 -10.39 -0.81 -2.29
CA ASN A 176 -10.33 -2.23 -1.98
C ASN A 176 -8.87 -2.69 -1.75
N ARG A 177 -8.58 -3.27 -0.59
CA ARG A 177 -7.25 -3.81 -0.27
C ARG A 177 -6.99 -5.14 -1.00
N GLN A 178 -5.77 -5.67 -0.88
CA GLN A 178 -5.39 -6.95 -1.48
C GLN A 178 -5.26 -8.03 -0.43
N SER A 179 -5.75 -9.23 -0.75
CA SER A 179 -5.64 -10.41 0.08
C SER A 179 -5.10 -11.61 -0.68
N PHE A 180 -4.58 -12.54 0.09
CA PHE A 180 -3.93 -13.75 -0.40
C PHE A 180 -4.43 -14.95 0.38
N ASP A 181 -4.84 -16.01 -0.32
CA ASP A 181 -5.14 -17.30 0.29
C ASP A 181 -3.86 -18.12 0.31
N GLY A 182 -3.38 -18.52 1.49
CA GLY A 182 -2.14 -19.26 1.54
C GLY A 182 -1.68 -19.70 2.92
N VAL A 183 -0.44 -20.18 2.97
CA VAL A 183 0.26 -20.58 4.18
C VAL A 183 1.51 -19.73 4.34
N LYS A 184 1.75 -19.28 5.56
CA LYS A 184 2.90 -18.45 5.92
C LYS A 184 3.52 -18.95 7.22
N VAL A 185 4.83 -19.17 7.21
CA VAL A 185 5.63 -19.46 8.41
C VAL A 185 6.37 -18.19 8.80
N MET A 186 6.20 -17.76 10.05
CA MET A 186 6.86 -16.59 10.62
C MET A 186 7.78 -17.05 11.75
N ALA A 187 9.08 -16.86 11.56
CA ALA A 187 10.11 -17.16 12.54
C ALA A 187 10.80 -15.86 13.00
N GLY A 188 11.18 -15.82 14.26
CA GLY A 188 11.92 -14.68 14.81
C GLY A 188 12.85 -15.09 15.94
N LYS A 189 14.02 -14.46 16.00
CA LYS A 189 14.96 -14.56 17.11
C LYS A 189 15.69 -13.23 17.29
N GLU A 190 15.53 -12.61 18.45
CA GLU A 190 16.21 -11.37 18.82
C GLU A 190 16.00 -10.26 17.76
N ASN A 191 17.03 -9.96 16.95
CA ASN A 191 17.01 -8.89 15.96
C ASN A 191 16.72 -9.41 14.53
N VAL A 192 16.47 -10.71 14.37
CA VAL A 192 16.22 -11.34 13.06
C VAL A 192 14.78 -11.85 12.99
N SER A 193 14.08 -11.55 11.91
CA SER A 193 12.80 -12.18 11.55
C SER A 193 12.85 -12.72 10.14
N ALA A 194 12.13 -13.82 9.91
CA ALA A 194 12.03 -14.48 8.63
C ALA A 194 10.60 -14.93 8.37
N ASP A 195 10.11 -14.64 7.17
CA ASP A 195 8.82 -15.12 6.67
C ASP A 195 9.06 -16.03 5.46
N LEU A 196 8.35 -17.14 5.40
CA LEU A 196 8.28 -18.06 4.25
C LEU A 196 6.81 -18.23 3.89
N PHE A 197 6.43 -18.07 2.63
CA PHE A 197 5.03 -18.17 2.25
C PHE A 197 4.83 -18.74 0.85
N PHE A 198 3.66 -19.34 0.66
CA PHE A 198 3.09 -19.69 -0.64
C PHE A 198 1.61 -19.32 -0.61
N SER A 199 1.15 -18.61 -1.63
CA SER A 199 -0.21 -18.08 -1.68
C SER A 199 -0.72 -17.90 -3.10
N HIS A 200 -2.03 -17.72 -3.19
CA HIS A 200 -2.75 -17.30 -4.37
C HIS A 200 -3.32 -15.91 -4.14
N TYR A 201 -3.25 -15.04 -5.15
CA TYR A 201 -3.92 -13.76 -5.10
C TYR A 201 -5.44 -13.96 -5.07
N VAL A 202 -6.14 -13.24 -4.21
CA VAL A 202 -7.61 -13.23 -4.17
C VAL A 202 -8.12 -12.16 -5.14
N VAL A 203 -8.90 -12.58 -6.13
CA VAL A 203 -9.44 -11.66 -7.14
C VAL A 203 -10.73 -11.05 -6.62
N ALA A 204 -10.68 -9.73 -6.41
CA ALA A 204 -11.84 -8.91 -6.12
C ALA A 204 -12.84 -8.90 -7.27
N LYS A 205 -14.13 -8.94 -6.94
CA LYS A 205 -15.25 -8.79 -7.86
C LYS A 205 -16.27 -7.80 -7.30
N ASP A 206 -17.26 -7.48 -8.12
CA ASP A 206 -18.32 -6.51 -7.81
C ASP A 206 -19.54 -7.18 -7.11
N GLY A 207 -19.42 -8.45 -6.72
CA GLY A 207 -20.49 -9.18 -6.04
C GLY A 207 -20.43 -9.11 -4.52
N ILE A 208 -21.19 -9.99 -3.87
CA ILE A 208 -21.17 -10.18 -2.42
C ILE A 208 -20.69 -11.61 -2.15
N PHE A 209 -19.62 -11.73 -1.36
CA PHE A 209 -18.97 -13.01 -1.02
C PHE A 209 -18.59 -13.86 -2.24
N ASP A 210 -18.10 -13.21 -3.30
CA ASP A 210 -17.73 -13.86 -4.56
C ASP A 210 -16.23 -13.77 -4.90
N ASP A 211 -15.42 -13.19 -4.01
CA ASP A 211 -13.97 -13.14 -4.16
C ASP A 211 -13.36 -14.53 -4.00
N ASN A 212 -12.63 -14.95 -5.03
CA ASN A 212 -12.05 -16.29 -5.08
C ASN A 212 -10.53 -16.26 -5.15
N SER A 213 -9.95 -17.30 -4.57
CA SER A 213 -8.56 -17.68 -4.78
C SER A 213 -8.28 -17.86 -6.27
N ASN A 214 -7.20 -17.25 -6.78
CA ASN A 214 -6.84 -17.35 -8.18
C ASN A 214 -5.59 -18.23 -8.37
N GLN A 215 -5.80 -19.46 -8.84
CA GLN A 215 -4.72 -20.41 -9.13
C GLN A 215 -3.82 -19.97 -10.30
N ASP A 216 -4.33 -19.09 -11.17
CA ASP A 216 -3.57 -18.48 -12.27
C ASP A 216 -2.73 -17.29 -11.81
N ARG A 217 -2.73 -16.95 -10.51
CA ARG A 217 -1.92 -15.88 -9.91
C ARG A 217 -1.30 -16.35 -8.59
N GLN A 218 -0.15 -17.00 -8.71
CA GLN A 218 0.57 -17.57 -7.56
C GLN A 218 1.65 -16.62 -7.09
N PHE A 219 1.89 -16.60 -5.77
CA PHE A 219 2.92 -15.79 -5.15
C PHE A 219 3.60 -16.55 -4.03
N TRP A 220 4.92 -16.59 -4.04
CA TRP A 220 5.69 -17.30 -3.03
C TRP A 220 6.98 -16.57 -2.72
N GLY A 221 7.56 -16.83 -1.57
CA GLY A 221 8.79 -16.15 -1.24
C GLY A 221 9.32 -16.41 0.14
N SER A 222 10.49 -15.82 0.36
CA SER A 222 11.17 -15.75 1.64
C SER A 222 11.61 -14.31 1.89
N TYR A 223 11.32 -13.78 3.07
CA TYR A 223 11.65 -12.41 3.44
C TYR A 223 12.37 -12.41 4.78
N PHE A 224 13.58 -11.84 4.83
CA PHE A 224 14.41 -11.77 6.02
C PHE A 224 14.64 -10.31 6.41
N VAL A 225 14.48 -9.99 7.69
CA VAL A 225 14.79 -8.68 8.27
C VAL A 225 15.85 -8.87 9.34
N PHE A 226 16.94 -8.13 9.21
CA PHE A 226 18.03 -8.07 10.18
C PHE A 226 18.09 -6.67 10.76
N ASN A 227 17.79 -6.54 12.04
CA ASN A 227 17.84 -5.27 12.77
C ASN A 227 19.15 -5.13 13.55
N LYS A 228 19.46 -3.90 13.96
CA LYS A 228 20.67 -3.55 14.74
C LYS A 228 21.99 -3.92 14.06
N ILE A 229 22.03 -3.85 12.73
CA ILE A 229 23.28 -3.97 11.97
C ILE A 229 24.12 -2.70 12.17
N PRO A 230 25.43 -2.81 12.47
CA PRO A 230 26.31 -1.65 12.57
C PRO A 230 26.23 -0.77 11.31
N VAL A 231 26.27 0.55 11.49
CA VAL A 231 26.15 1.58 10.43
C VAL A 231 24.77 1.67 9.77
N VAL A 232 24.31 0.61 9.10
CA VAL A 232 23.10 0.62 8.25
C VAL A 232 21.79 0.36 8.99
N LYS A 233 21.85 0.09 10.30
CA LYS A 233 20.72 -0.18 11.21
C LYS A 233 19.90 -1.41 10.87
N ASN A 234 19.27 -1.46 9.71
CA ASN A 234 18.41 -2.56 9.29
C ASN A 234 18.69 -2.95 7.84
N ILE A 235 18.61 -4.25 7.57
CA ILE A 235 18.73 -4.85 6.25
C ILE A 235 17.55 -5.78 6.04
N ASP A 236 16.91 -5.67 4.88
CA ASP A 236 15.98 -6.69 4.39
C ASP A 236 16.64 -7.43 3.21
N LEU A 237 16.52 -8.76 3.19
CA LEU A 237 16.93 -9.61 2.06
C LEU A 237 15.75 -10.51 1.68
N TYR A 238 15.45 -10.61 0.40
CA TYR A 238 14.28 -11.37 -0.02
C TYR A 238 14.39 -12.02 -1.40
N TYR A 239 13.63 -13.10 -1.53
CA TYR A 239 13.32 -13.76 -2.78
C TYR A 239 11.80 -13.82 -2.93
N LEU A 240 11.27 -13.38 -4.07
CA LEU A 240 9.84 -13.39 -4.38
C LEU A 240 9.62 -14.03 -5.75
N GLY A 241 8.89 -15.14 -5.81
CA GLY A 241 8.41 -15.76 -7.03
C GLY A 241 6.96 -15.38 -7.30
N TYR A 242 6.64 -15.14 -8.56
CA TYR A 242 5.33 -14.71 -9.03
C TYR A 242 4.99 -15.42 -10.34
N GLU A 243 3.79 -15.98 -10.41
CA GLU A 243 3.25 -16.55 -11.64
C GLU A 243 1.96 -15.83 -12.01
N ARG A 244 1.80 -15.47 -13.30
CA ARG A 244 0.48 -15.14 -13.87
C ARG A 244 0.29 -15.74 -15.25
N LEU A 245 -0.91 -16.27 -15.53
CA LEU A 245 -1.19 -16.95 -16.79
C LEU A 245 -1.21 -16.02 -18.02
N LYS A 246 -1.61 -14.76 -17.84
CA LYS A 246 -1.79 -13.77 -18.92
C LYS A 246 -1.14 -12.45 -18.56
N ALA A 247 0.13 -12.33 -18.89
CA ALA A 247 0.87 -11.07 -18.92
C ALA A 247 0.72 -10.40 -20.29
N ASN A 248 0.73 -9.07 -20.30
CA ASN A 248 0.75 -8.26 -21.51
C ASN A 248 1.60 -7.01 -21.26
N PHE A 249 2.82 -7.03 -21.80
CA PHE A 249 3.77 -5.93 -21.85
C PHE A 249 3.86 -5.40 -23.29
N ASN A 250 4.58 -4.29 -23.49
CA ASN A 250 4.72 -3.66 -24.81
C ASN A 250 5.26 -4.64 -25.87
N ASP A 251 6.20 -5.48 -25.48
CA ASP A 251 6.87 -6.43 -26.37
C ASP A 251 6.88 -7.87 -25.82
N ALA A 252 5.96 -8.23 -24.93
CA ALA A 252 5.84 -9.61 -24.45
C ALA A 252 4.43 -9.94 -23.98
N MET A 253 3.94 -11.14 -24.30
CA MET A 253 2.65 -11.62 -23.83
C MET A 253 2.67 -13.12 -23.55
N GLY A 254 1.76 -13.58 -22.68
CA GLY A 254 1.61 -15.00 -22.35
C GLY A 254 1.77 -15.28 -20.86
N LYS A 255 2.11 -16.53 -20.53
CA LYS A 255 2.39 -16.93 -19.15
C LYS A 255 3.67 -16.23 -18.67
N GLU A 256 3.62 -15.66 -17.48
CA GLU A 256 4.77 -15.06 -16.80
C GLU A 256 5.13 -15.90 -15.58
N ILE A 257 6.39 -16.31 -15.51
CA ILE A 257 7.01 -16.85 -14.30
C ILE A 257 8.18 -15.94 -13.99
N ARG A 258 8.06 -15.17 -12.91
CA ARG A 258 9.03 -14.16 -12.52
C ARG A 258 9.59 -14.45 -11.13
N HIS A 259 10.90 -14.33 -11.03
CA HIS A 259 11.64 -14.39 -9.79
C HIS A 259 12.27 -13.02 -9.51
N SER A 260 12.19 -12.56 -8.27
CA SER A 260 12.79 -11.29 -7.84
C SER A 260 13.74 -11.56 -6.67
N LEU A 261 14.97 -11.07 -6.77
CA LEU A 261 15.93 -11.01 -5.67
C LEU A 261 16.11 -9.54 -5.29
N GLY A 262 15.90 -9.21 -4.02
CA GLY A 262 16.04 -7.84 -3.57
C GLY A 262 16.72 -7.70 -2.22
N ALA A 263 17.28 -6.50 -2.04
CA ALA A 263 17.92 -6.08 -0.82
C ALA A 263 17.50 -4.64 -0.51
N ARG A 264 17.25 -4.37 0.77
CA ARG A 264 16.89 -3.04 1.27
C ARG A 264 17.72 -2.69 2.49
N ILE A 265 18.18 -1.45 2.58
CA ILE A 265 18.77 -0.88 3.78
C ILE A 265 17.90 0.27 4.25
N TRP A 266 17.62 0.34 5.54
CA TRP A 266 16.76 1.40 6.05
C TRP A 266 17.05 1.74 7.49
N GLY A 267 16.89 3.02 7.83
CA GLY A 267 17.17 3.50 9.17
C GLY A 267 16.81 4.95 9.36
N LYS A 268 16.81 5.35 10.63
CA LYS A 268 16.70 6.74 11.03
C LYS A 268 17.62 7.03 12.22
N SER A 269 18.14 8.24 12.25
CA SER A 269 18.75 8.87 13.42
C SER A 269 17.85 10.03 13.87
N GLU A 270 18.37 10.96 14.67
CA GLU A 270 17.60 12.09 15.17
C GLU A 270 17.10 13.04 14.06
N SER A 271 17.93 13.28 13.05
CA SER A 271 17.61 14.21 11.95
C SER A 271 17.62 13.56 10.58
N TRP A 272 18.27 12.40 10.42
CA TRP A 272 18.36 11.72 9.12
C TRP A 272 17.43 10.51 9.07
N ARG A 273 16.78 10.30 7.94
CA ARG A 273 16.19 9.01 7.57
C ARG A 273 16.66 8.60 6.19
N TYR A 274 16.80 7.31 5.97
CA TYR A 274 17.14 6.74 4.68
C TYR A 274 16.45 5.39 4.47
N ASP A 275 16.16 5.11 3.22
CA ASP A 275 15.64 3.85 2.70
C ASP A 275 16.23 3.68 1.30
N GLY A 276 16.99 2.61 1.08
CA GLY A 276 17.55 2.27 -0.21
C GLY A 276 17.20 0.84 -0.55
N GLU A 277 16.63 0.60 -1.73
CA GLU A 277 16.16 -0.72 -2.15
C GLU A 277 16.52 -0.98 -3.61
N ALA A 278 17.06 -2.18 -3.88
CA ALA A 278 17.37 -2.65 -5.22
C ALA A 278 16.83 -4.06 -5.43
N VAL A 279 16.31 -4.31 -6.63
CA VAL A 279 15.69 -5.59 -7.00
C VAL A 279 16.12 -5.97 -8.40
N TYR A 280 16.47 -7.23 -8.58
CA TYR A 280 16.71 -7.85 -9.88
C TYR A 280 15.64 -8.91 -10.16
N GLN A 281 15.16 -8.97 -11.40
CA GLN A 281 14.12 -9.89 -11.85
C GLN A 281 14.59 -10.72 -13.04
N PHE A 282 14.27 -12.01 -12.98
CA PHE A 282 14.58 -13.02 -13.99
C PHE A 282 13.43 -14.04 -14.12
N GLY A 283 13.49 -14.93 -15.10
CA GLY A 283 12.41 -15.85 -15.47
C GLY A 283 11.97 -15.62 -16.91
N ASP A 284 10.69 -15.81 -17.21
CA ASP A 284 10.17 -15.72 -18.58
C ASP A 284 8.77 -15.09 -18.66
N VAL A 285 8.48 -14.49 -19.82
CA VAL A 285 7.13 -14.13 -20.26
C VAL A 285 6.92 -14.66 -21.67
N GLY A 286 6.08 -15.68 -21.81
CA GLY A 286 5.87 -16.36 -23.08
C GLY A 286 7.19 -16.94 -23.61
N SER A 287 7.71 -16.40 -24.71
CA SER A 287 8.98 -16.82 -25.32
C SER A 287 10.16 -15.91 -25.00
N LYS A 288 10.02 -14.95 -24.07
CA LYS A 288 11.06 -13.95 -23.76
C LYS A 288 11.63 -14.12 -22.36
N ASP A 289 12.95 -14.01 -22.26
CA ASP A 289 13.67 -14.06 -20.99
C ASP A 289 13.59 -12.72 -20.25
N ILE A 290 13.20 -12.74 -18.98
CA ILE A 290 13.15 -11.55 -18.14
C ILE A 290 14.58 -11.15 -17.73
N ASN A 291 14.92 -9.88 -17.93
CA ASN A 291 16.12 -9.24 -17.38
C ASN A 291 15.78 -7.81 -16.98
N ALA A 292 15.12 -7.67 -15.82
CA ALA A 292 14.60 -6.39 -15.35
C ALA A 292 15.13 -6.06 -13.96
N TRP A 293 15.14 -4.79 -13.58
CA TRP A 293 15.62 -4.36 -12.29
C TRP A 293 15.05 -3.00 -11.88
N THR A 294 15.13 -2.71 -10.59
CA THR A 294 14.90 -1.36 -10.07
C THR A 294 15.90 -1.05 -8.98
N ALA A 295 16.23 0.23 -8.84
CA ALA A 295 16.94 0.78 -7.71
C ALA A 295 16.24 2.06 -7.25
N SER A 296 16.16 2.26 -5.95
CA SER A 296 15.46 3.38 -5.34
C SER A 296 16.20 3.88 -4.11
N ILE A 297 16.09 5.18 -3.86
CA ILE A 297 16.52 5.81 -2.62
C ILE A 297 15.45 6.80 -2.17
N ASN A 298 15.20 6.84 -0.86
CA ASN A 298 14.36 7.83 -0.19
C ASN A 298 15.09 8.29 1.07
N THR A 299 15.54 9.54 1.06
CA THR A 299 16.27 10.16 2.16
C THR A 299 15.55 11.41 2.65
N GLY A 300 15.74 11.76 3.92
CA GLY A 300 15.18 12.97 4.50
C GLY A 300 16.09 13.55 5.58
N TYR A 301 16.14 14.87 5.65
CA TYR A 301 16.82 15.61 6.72
C TYR A 301 15.86 16.58 7.41
N ARG A 302 15.64 16.36 8.71
CA ARG A 302 14.73 17.13 9.55
C ARG A 302 15.50 18.16 10.38
N PHE A 303 15.09 19.42 10.27
CA PHE A 303 15.66 20.53 11.04
C PHE A 303 14.97 20.66 12.40
N ASN A 304 15.42 19.87 13.37
CA ASN A 304 14.79 19.78 14.71
C ASN A 304 14.81 21.10 15.53
N SER A 305 15.67 22.06 15.18
CA SER A 305 15.77 23.34 15.90
C SER A 305 15.01 24.50 15.24
N ILE A 306 14.41 24.26 14.07
CA ILE A 306 13.65 25.28 13.32
C ILE A 306 12.16 25.08 13.62
N LYS A 307 11.41 26.18 13.76
CA LYS A 307 9.95 26.14 13.98
C LYS A 307 9.27 25.30 12.88
N PHE A 308 8.34 24.45 13.29
CA PHE A 308 7.64 23.46 12.46
C PHE A 308 8.52 22.32 11.94
N HIS A 309 9.76 22.19 12.44
CA HIS A 309 10.65 21.08 12.16
C HIS A 309 10.70 20.67 10.68
N PRO A 310 10.97 21.61 9.76
CA PRO A 310 10.90 21.32 8.34
C PRO A 310 11.80 20.13 8.00
N GLU A 311 11.31 19.23 7.15
CA GLU A 311 12.10 18.11 6.65
C GLU A 311 12.21 18.24 5.14
N ILE A 312 13.46 18.25 4.65
CA ILE A 312 13.73 18.20 3.20
C ILE A 312 13.92 16.74 2.84
N GLY A 313 13.06 16.25 1.96
CA GLY A 313 13.10 14.89 1.43
C GLY A 313 13.61 14.85 0.00
N PHE A 314 14.21 13.73 -0.37
CA PHE A 314 14.51 13.41 -1.75
C PHE A 314 14.29 11.92 -1.98
N LYS A 315 13.44 11.63 -2.97
CA LYS A 315 13.17 10.30 -3.47
C LYS A 315 13.52 10.24 -4.95
N THR A 316 14.06 9.12 -5.41
CA THR A 316 14.34 8.90 -6.83
C THR A 316 14.46 7.42 -7.10
N GLU A 317 13.93 7.01 -8.25
CA GLU A 317 14.01 5.64 -8.72
C GLU A 317 14.44 5.53 -10.17
N VAL A 318 15.11 4.42 -10.44
CA VAL A 318 15.40 3.95 -11.78
C VAL A 318 14.76 2.57 -11.91
N ILE A 319 13.89 2.43 -12.90
CA ILE A 319 13.02 1.28 -13.07
C ILE A 319 13.13 0.86 -14.53
N SER A 320 13.71 -0.31 -14.76
CA SER A 320 14.06 -0.74 -16.10
C SER A 320 12.82 -0.86 -17.00
N GLY A 321 13.05 -0.56 -18.27
CA GLY A 321 12.10 -0.73 -19.36
C GLY A 321 12.81 -1.37 -20.55
N ASP A 322 12.02 -1.94 -21.45
CA ASP A 322 12.53 -2.71 -22.57
C ASP A 322 13.27 -1.85 -23.60
N LYS A 323 14.46 -2.30 -24.01
CA LYS A 323 15.38 -1.53 -24.87
C LYS A 323 15.21 -1.84 -26.33
N TYR A 324 14.79 -3.04 -26.71
CA TYR A 324 14.80 -3.50 -28.10
C TYR A 324 13.58 -4.34 -28.39
N GLU A 325 12.60 -3.73 -29.06
CA GLU A 325 11.40 -4.43 -29.48
C GLU A 325 11.73 -5.57 -30.46
N GLY A 326 11.14 -6.74 -30.23
CA GLY A 326 11.27 -7.93 -31.06
C GLY A 326 12.48 -8.81 -30.76
N ASP A 327 13.32 -8.48 -29.76
CA ASP A 327 14.39 -9.36 -29.31
C ASP A 327 13.85 -10.50 -28.40
N SER A 328 14.74 -11.37 -27.89
CA SER A 328 14.36 -12.49 -27.03
C SER A 328 14.27 -12.14 -25.54
N LYS A 329 14.30 -10.86 -25.17
CA LYS A 329 14.37 -10.40 -23.79
C LYS A 329 13.18 -9.50 -23.44
N LEU A 330 12.88 -9.43 -22.16
CA LEU A 330 11.97 -8.44 -21.59
C LEU A 330 12.68 -7.75 -20.43
N GLN A 331 12.99 -6.46 -20.58
CA GLN A 331 13.62 -5.67 -19.51
C GLN A 331 12.64 -4.78 -18.74
N THR A 332 11.34 -4.86 -19.04
CA THR A 332 10.30 -4.16 -18.27
C THR A 332 10.15 -4.74 -16.87
N PHE A 333 10.37 -3.90 -15.87
CA PHE A 333 10.19 -4.27 -14.46
C PHE A 333 8.71 -4.45 -14.12
N ASN A 334 8.41 -5.43 -13.27
CA ASN A 334 7.07 -5.68 -12.74
C ASN A 334 7.07 -5.46 -11.22
N PRO A 335 6.33 -4.47 -10.67
CA PRO A 335 6.25 -4.20 -9.24
C PRO A 335 5.43 -5.22 -8.44
N LEU A 336 4.90 -6.28 -9.05
CA LEU A 336 4.11 -7.34 -8.41
C LEU A 336 2.79 -6.81 -7.82
N PHE A 337 2.75 -6.49 -6.53
CA PHE A 337 1.57 -6.06 -5.78
C PHE A 337 1.81 -4.71 -5.08
N PRO A 338 2.06 -3.62 -5.83
CA PRO A 338 2.40 -2.33 -5.24
C PRO A 338 1.22 -1.67 -4.52
N ARG A 339 1.52 -0.61 -3.77
CA ARG A 339 0.55 0.16 -2.96
C ARG A 339 -0.58 0.87 -3.72
N GLY A 340 -0.56 0.90 -5.06
CA GLY A 340 -1.48 1.67 -5.90
C GLY A 340 -1.14 3.16 -5.92
N ALA A 341 -1.11 3.79 -4.74
CA ALA A 341 -0.70 5.17 -4.51
C ALA A 341 0.83 5.35 -4.53
N TYR A 342 1.45 4.96 -5.64
CA TYR A 342 2.91 4.86 -5.71
C TYR A 342 3.61 6.22 -5.72
N PHE A 343 3.03 7.20 -6.39
CA PHE A 343 3.55 8.57 -6.50
C PHE A 343 2.45 9.56 -6.12
N GLY A 344 1.77 9.32 -4.99
CA GLY A 344 0.57 10.05 -4.58
C GLY A 344 -0.73 9.31 -4.88
N LEU A 345 -1.87 9.79 -4.33
CA LEU A 345 -3.16 9.12 -4.50
C LEU A 345 -3.71 9.23 -5.92
N ALA A 346 -3.33 10.26 -6.68
CA ALA A 346 -3.70 10.37 -8.10
C ALA A 346 -3.23 9.16 -8.93
N SER A 347 -2.14 8.48 -8.53
CA SER A 347 -1.72 7.16 -9.01
C SER A 347 -1.65 6.99 -10.53
N VAL A 348 -1.37 8.07 -11.28
CA VAL A 348 -1.54 8.12 -12.74
C VAL A 348 -0.56 7.25 -13.51
N ILE A 349 0.60 6.92 -12.92
CA ILE A 349 1.67 6.14 -13.55
C ILE A 349 2.19 5.09 -12.56
N GLY A 350 2.43 3.89 -13.07
CA GLY A 350 3.01 2.78 -12.34
C GLY A 350 4.53 2.67 -12.50
N PRO A 351 5.20 1.95 -11.59
CA PRO A 351 6.65 1.77 -11.59
C PRO A 351 7.10 0.70 -12.60
N SER A 352 7.04 1.02 -13.90
CA SER A 352 7.58 0.20 -14.99
C SER A 352 8.09 1.12 -16.11
N ASN A 353 9.30 0.88 -16.63
CA ASN A 353 9.95 1.74 -17.62
C ASN A 353 10.04 3.23 -17.18
N LEU A 354 10.56 3.49 -15.99
CA LEU A 354 10.45 4.81 -15.35
C LEU A 354 11.78 5.27 -14.74
N ILE A 355 12.05 6.56 -14.86
CA ILE A 355 13.03 7.30 -14.06
C ILE A 355 12.30 8.50 -13.46
N ASP A 356 12.48 8.72 -12.17
CA ASP A 356 11.85 9.85 -11.49
C ASP A 356 12.80 10.58 -10.52
N LEU A 357 12.48 11.85 -10.28
CA LEU A 357 13.15 12.72 -9.30
C LEU A 357 12.06 13.43 -8.51
N HIS A 358 12.05 13.18 -7.20
CA HIS A 358 10.93 13.46 -6.32
C HIS A 358 11.42 14.20 -5.05
N PRO A 359 11.86 15.47 -5.16
CA PRO A 359 12.13 16.34 -4.02
C PRO A 359 10.85 16.72 -3.26
N SER A 360 10.94 16.74 -1.93
CA SER A 360 9.82 17.09 -1.06
C SER A 360 10.23 17.98 0.10
N ILE A 361 9.24 18.66 0.68
CA ILE A 361 9.36 19.36 1.95
C ILE A 361 8.12 19.10 2.80
N SER A 362 8.32 18.80 4.08
CA SER A 362 7.23 18.65 5.04
C SER A 362 7.41 19.52 6.27
N PHE A 363 6.30 19.92 6.88
CA PHE A 363 6.25 20.77 8.07
C PHE A 363 5.32 20.15 9.12
N GLU A 364 5.82 20.02 10.34
CA GLU A 364 5.01 19.69 11.52
C GLU A 364 4.39 20.99 12.07
N ILE A 365 3.25 21.39 11.53
CA ILE A 365 2.57 22.65 11.90
C ILE A 365 2.18 22.63 13.39
N THR A 366 1.68 21.48 13.83
CA THR A 366 1.47 21.13 15.25
C THR A 366 1.75 19.64 15.41
N LYS A 367 1.78 19.12 16.65
CA LYS A 367 1.95 17.68 16.93
C LYS A 367 0.95 16.74 16.24
N ASN A 368 -0.14 17.27 15.69
CA ASN A 368 -1.22 16.51 15.06
C ASN A 368 -1.56 17.01 13.64
N ILE A 369 -0.81 18.00 13.12
CA ILE A 369 -1.05 18.57 11.78
C ILE A 369 0.28 18.62 11.03
N ASP A 370 0.34 17.87 9.94
CA ASP A 370 1.45 17.87 9.00
C ASP A 370 1.02 18.49 7.68
N TRP A 371 1.92 19.25 7.07
CA TRP A 371 1.77 19.75 5.70
C TRP A 371 2.95 19.28 4.87
N VAL A 372 2.66 18.61 3.76
CA VAL A 372 3.66 18.10 2.82
C VAL A 372 3.45 18.75 1.46
N VAL A 373 4.56 19.10 0.82
CA VAL A 373 4.63 19.51 -0.59
C VAL A 373 5.66 18.63 -1.29
N ASP A 374 5.27 18.09 -2.43
CA ASP A 374 6.08 17.18 -3.23
C ASP A 374 6.11 17.60 -4.70
N TYR A 375 7.25 17.42 -5.37
CA TYR A 375 7.35 17.68 -6.80
C TYR A 375 8.07 16.54 -7.52
N ASP A 376 7.33 15.75 -8.29
CA ASP A 376 7.84 14.62 -9.04
C ASP A 376 8.06 14.95 -10.52
N MET A 377 9.16 14.47 -11.09
CA MET A 377 9.53 14.64 -12.48
C MET A 377 9.76 13.28 -13.13
N PHE A 378 8.95 12.94 -14.14
CA PHE A 378 8.95 11.61 -14.74
C PHE A 378 9.57 11.57 -16.14
N TRP A 379 10.33 10.50 -16.40
CA TRP A 379 10.83 10.12 -17.72
C TRP A 379 10.67 8.62 -17.93
N ARG A 380 10.48 8.20 -19.19
CA ARG A 380 10.65 6.80 -19.58
C ARG A 380 12.11 6.41 -19.46
N TYR A 381 12.39 5.24 -18.90
CA TYR A 381 13.74 4.67 -18.89
C TYR A 381 14.23 4.42 -20.33
N SER A 382 13.39 3.77 -21.13
CA SER A 382 13.57 3.46 -22.54
C SER A 382 12.50 4.14 -23.40
N GLY A 383 12.90 4.68 -24.55
CA GLY A 383 11.96 5.21 -25.55
C GLY A 383 11.25 4.12 -26.36
N ASN A 384 11.73 2.88 -26.27
CA ASN A 384 11.24 1.72 -27.02
C ASN A 384 10.24 0.86 -26.21
N ASP A 385 9.90 1.28 -25.01
CA ASP A 385 8.89 0.64 -24.16
C ASP A 385 7.80 1.66 -23.77
N GLY A 386 6.61 1.16 -23.44
CA GLY A 386 5.45 1.95 -23.06
C GLY A 386 5.52 2.48 -21.63
N ILE A 387 4.44 3.12 -21.18
CA ILE A 387 4.20 3.36 -19.75
C ILE A 387 3.02 2.52 -19.28
N TYR A 388 3.02 2.20 -18.00
CA TYR A 388 2.09 1.27 -17.39
C TYR A 388 1.42 1.91 -16.18
N ALA A 389 0.23 1.45 -15.83
CA ALA A 389 -0.45 1.77 -14.59
C ALA A 389 0.16 0.95 -13.42
N PRO A 390 -0.15 1.28 -12.15
CA PRO A 390 0.42 0.58 -10.98
C PRO A 390 0.23 -0.95 -10.98
N ASN A 391 -0.83 -1.45 -11.61
CA ASN A 391 -1.10 -2.89 -11.76
C ASN A 391 -0.41 -3.52 -12.99
N THR A 392 0.51 -2.81 -13.65
CA THR A 392 1.18 -3.17 -14.91
C THR A 392 0.32 -3.23 -16.16
N SER A 393 -0.91 -2.70 -16.15
CA SER A 393 -1.65 -2.54 -17.41
C SER A 393 -0.99 -1.44 -18.25
N MET A 394 -0.76 -1.71 -19.52
CA MET A 394 -0.21 -0.72 -20.44
C MET A 394 -1.18 0.45 -20.63
N ILE A 395 -0.69 1.68 -20.49
CA ILE A 395 -1.46 2.91 -20.72
C ILE A 395 -1.19 3.38 -22.15
N TYR A 396 0.08 3.62 -22.48
CA TYR A 396 0.51 4.00 -23.83
C TYR A 396 1.65 3.07 -24.29
N PRO A 397 1.60 2.58 -25.53
CA PRO A 397 2.67 1.78 -26.12
C PRO A 397 3.88 2.65 -26.51
N SER A 398 4.97 2.01 -26.94
CA SER A 398 6.18 2.68 -27.43
C SER A 398 6.06 3.23 -28.85
N ASN A 399 5.15 2.68 -29.67
CA ASN A 399 5.11 2.88 -31.12
C ASN A 399 4.60 4.26 -31.59
N THR A 400 4.15 5.12 -30.68
CA THR A 400 3.69 6.49 -30.98
C THR A 400 4.86 7.47 -31.10
N THR A 401 5.91 7.30 -30.29
CA THR A 401 7.06 8.21 -30.25
C THR A 401 8.22 7.64 -29.42
N THR A 402 9.45 8.10 -29.69
CA THR A 402 10.64 7.78 -28.87
C THR A 402 10.93 8.80 -27.76
N LYS A 403 10.11 9.86 -27.62
CA LYS A 403 10.31 10.92 -26.61
C LYS A 403 10.20 10.38 -25.19
N LYS A 404 11.14 10.72 -24.31
CA LYS A 404 11.19 10.15 -22.94
C LYS A 404 10.43 10.95 -21.88
N LYS A 405 10.30 12.27 -22.00
CA LYS A 405 9.72 13.09 -20.92
C LYS A 405 8.21 12.83 -20.81
N ILE A 406 7.78 12.30 -19.68
CA ILE A 406 6.38 11.94 -19.41
C ILE A 406 5.62 13.16 -18.88
N GLY A 407 6.10 13.74 -17.78
CA GLY A 407 5.41 14.83 -17.11
C GLY A 407 6.13 15.31 -15.87
N ASN A 408 5.52 16.30 -15.22
CA ASN A 408 5.88 16.74 -13.88
C ASN A 408 4.61 16.81 -13.03
N GLN A 409 4.72 16.53 -11.74
CA GLN A 409 3.60 16.49 -10.82
C GLN A 409 3.94 17.31 -9.59
N LEU A 410 3.06 18.25 -9.22
CA LEU A 410 3.15 18.97 -7.95
C LEU A 410 2.03 18.45 -7.06
N GLU A 411 2.37 17.98 -5.87
CA GLU A 411 1.42 17.53 -4.86
C GLU A 411 1.52 18.37 -3.60
N SER A 412 0.39 18.56 -2.94
CA SER A 412 0.35 19.06 -1.58
C SER A 412 -0.71 18.32 -0.79
N GLU A 413 -0.37 17.97 0.44
CA GLU A 413 -1.32 17.35 1.37
C GLU A 413 -1.22 17.95 2.77
N ILE A 414 -2.37 18.08 3.42
CA ILE A 414 -2.48 18.44 4.83
C ILE A 414 -3.12 17.26 5.54
N ILE A 415 -2.42 16.71 6.52
CA ILE A 415 -2.86 15.60 7.35
C ILE A 415 -3.19 16.13 8.74
N TRP A 416 -4.36 15.76 9.27
CA TRP A 416 -4.79 16.15 10.60
C TRP A 416 -5.30 14.92 11.39
N GLU A 417 -4.64 14.62 12.51
CA GLU A 417 -4.96 13.53 13.41
C GLU A 417 -5.34 14.08 14.80
N PRO A 418 -6.55 14.63 15.00
CA PRO A 418 -6.91 15.28 16.26
C PRO A 418 -6.89 14.33 17.46
N THR A 419 -7.14 13.04 17.23
CA THR A 419 -7.06 11.97 18.22
C THR A 419 -6.51 10.71 17.55
N PRO A 420 -6.06 9.70 18.30
CA PRO A 420 -5.65 8.42 17.70
C PRO A 420 -6.73 7.73 16.85
N PHE A 421 -8.00 8.06 17.05
CA PHE A 421 -9.15 7.43 16.38
C PHE A 421 -9.57 8.13 15.09
N LEU A 422 -9.15 9.38 14.88
CA LEU A 422 -9.64 10.24 13.81
C LEU A 422 -8.48 10.66 12.91
N TYR A 423 -8.66 10.48 11.61
CA TYR A 423 -7.71 10.88 10.58
C TYR A 423 -8.43 11.66 9.48
N PHE A 424 -7.86 12.82 9.12
CA PHE A 424 -8.32 13.65 8.03
C PHE A 424 -7.16 13.98 7.09
N ARG A 425 -7.42 13.99 5.80
CA ARG A 425 -6.46 14.44 4.78
C ARG A 425 -7.16 15.29 3.74
N LEU A 426 -6.56 16.42 3.41
CA LEU A 426 -6.86 17.19 2.20
C LEU A 426 -5.66 17.08 1.28
N GLU A 427 -5.88 16.81 0.01
CA GLU A 427 -4.80 16.72 -0.98
C GLU A 427 -5.17 17.36 -2.31
N ALA A 428 -4.14 17.80 -3.03
CA ALA A 428 -4.25 18.25 -4.40
C ALA A 428 -2.99 17.86 -5.19
N THR A 429 -3.20 17.40 -6.41
CA THR A 429 -2.17 17.01 -7.36
C THR A 429 -2.40 17.74 -8.68
N TRP A 430 -1.38 18.40 -9.19
CA TRP A 430 -1.37 18.98 -10.53
C TRP A 430 -0.31 18.30 -11.40
N PHE A 431 -0.74 17.63 -12.46
CA PHE A 431 0.13 16.95 -13.40
C PHE A 431 0.23 17.73 -14.72
N LEU A 432 1.45 18.14 -15.06
CA LEU A 432 1.79 18.79 -16.31
C LEU A 432 2.26 17.74 -17.34
N ALA A 433 1.40 17.44 -18.31
CA ALA A 433 1.73 16.52 -19.39
C ALA A 433 2.83 17.09 -20.28
N LYS A 434 3.78 16.23 -20.66
CA LYS A 434 4.91 16.59 -21.53
C LYS A 434 4.91 15.75 -22.80
N ASP A 435 5.98 15.91 -23.54
CA ASP A 435 6.29 15.38 -24.84
C ASP A 435 5.78 13.96 -25.15
N TYR A 436 5.99 12.99 -24.26
CA TYR A 436 5.55 11.62 -24.51
C TYR A 436 4.02 11.48 -24.47
N ILE A 437 3.41 12.00 -23.42
CA ILE A 437 1.95 11.95 -23.20
C ILE A 437 1.22 12.69 -24.32
N LYS A 438 1.71 13.89 -24.71
CA LYS A 438 1.13 14.70 -25.79
C LYS A 438 1.27 14.07 -27.18
N ALA A 439 2.23 13.17 -27.37
CA ALA A 439 2.40 12.44 -28.62
C ALA A 439 1.63 11.11 -28.65
N SER A 440 1.24 10.58 -27.49
CA SER A 440 0.61 9.27 -27.36
C SER A 440 -0.92 9.33 -27.17
N GLY A 441 -1.44 10.47 -26.71
CA GLY A 441 -2.87 10.70 -26.48
C GLY A 441 -3.24 12.18 -26.58
N ILE A 442 -4.38 12.58 -26.02
CA ILE A 442 -4.84 13.99 -26.04
C ILE A 442 -3.86 14.87 -25.25
N GLY A 443 -3.29 14.34 -24.17
CA GLY A 443 -2.22 14.96 -23.40
C GLY A 443 -2.56 16.27 -22.71
N LYS A 444 -3.76 16.33 -22.11
CA LYS A 444 -4.14 17.41 -21.21
C LYS A 444 -3.42 17.28 -19.86
N ASN A 445 -3.31 18.41 -19.17
CA ASN A 445 -2.87 18.43 -17.78
C ASN A 445 -3.98 17.92 -16.87
N ILE A 446 -3.60 17.21 -15.80
CA ILE A 446 -4.53 16.66 -14.82
C ILE A 446 -4.56 17.57 -13.60
N PHE A 447 -5.74 17.81 -13.05
CA PHE A 447 -5.89 18.30 -11.70
C PHE A 447 -6.70 17.28 -10.91
N PHE A 448 -6.16 16.82 -9.79
CA PHE A 448 -6.80 15.88 -8.89
C PHE A 448 -6.84 16.49 -7.49
N THR A 449 -7.94 16.32 -6.77
CA THR A 449 -8.04 16.71 -5.36
C THR A 449 -8.89 15.72 -4.59
N GLY A 450 -8.55 15.55 -3.33
CA GLY A 450 -9.19 14.57 -2.45
C GLY A 450 -9.39 15.09 -1.05
N ILE A 451 -10.48 14.66 -0.43
CA ILE A 451 -10.71 14.81 1.01
C ILE A 451 -10.98 13.42 1.57
N THR A 452 -10.14 12.99 2.52
CA THR A 452 -10.30 11.75 3.25
C THR A 452 -10.71 12.04 4.68
N SER A 453 -11.69 11.29 5.19
CA SER A 453 -11.99 11.17 6.61
C SER A 453 -11.99 9.70 7.00
N GLN A 454 -11.42 9.39 8.15
CA GLN A 454 -11.29 8.02 8.61
C GLN A 454 -11.45 7.92 10.12
N VAL A 455 -12.21 6.93 10.56
CA VAL A 455 -12.41 6.57 11.95
C VAL A 455 -11.89 5.16 12.17
N ARG A 456 -10.99 4.99 13.14
CA ARG A 456 -10.43 3.69 13.55
C ARG A 456 -10.88 3.39 14.97
N PHE A 457 -11.19 2.14 15.25
CA PHE A 457 -11.57 1.70 16.60
C PHE A 457 -11.26 0.25 16.86
#